data_AF-A0A6G9Y7K8-F1
#
_entry.id   AF-A0A6G9Y7K8-F1
#
_cell.length_a   1.000
_cell.length_b   1.000
_cell.length_c   1.000
_cell.angle_alpha   90.00
_cell.angle_beta   90.00
_cell.angle_gamma   90.00
#
_symmetry.space_group_name_H-M   'P 1'
#
loop_
_entity.id
_entity.type
_entity.pdbx_description
1 polymer ?
#
loop_
_entity_poly.entity_id
_entity_poly.type
_entity_poly.pdbx_seq_one_letter_code
_entity_poly.pdbx_strand_id
1 'polypeptide(L)'
;MTDTPIEHRISMLETRVVDIEKHAATHLRLERDLRKVSVFAERVADQQNTIGQGVALMMERMGIPPIDVYELEMPTDAEIDALLEADCRGGR
;
A
#
# COMPACT_ATOMS: atom_id res chain seq x y z
N MET A 1 -39.61 26.18 29.75
CA MET A 1 -39.78 25.67 28.38
C MET A 1 -38.54 24.87 28.05
N THR A 2 -38.74 23.63 27.67
CA THR A 2 -37.72 22.57 27.56
C THR A 2 -37.21 22.50 26.12
N ASP A 3 -36.15 23.25 25.81
CA ASP A 3 -35.39 23.17 24.54
C ASP A 3 -34.31 22.06 24.54
N THR A 4 -34.11 21.43 25.70
CA THR A 4 -33.13 20.38 25.98
C THR A 4 -33.12 19.20 24.98
N PRO A 5 -34.27 18.71 24.44
CA PRO A 5 -34.25 17.57 23.53
C PRO A 5 -33.65 17.87 22.15
N ILE A 6 -33.80 19.12 21.68
CA ILE A 6 -33.30 19.52 20.35
C ILE A 6 -31.80 19.83 20.46
N GLU A 7 -31.38 20.55 21.50
CA GLU A 7 -29.98 20.85 21.77
C GLU A 7 -29.15 19.57 21.94
N HIS A 8 -29.68 18.56 22.66
CA HIS A 8 -29.03 17.27 22.81
C HIS A 8 -28.87 16.53 21.46
N ARG A 9 -29.89 16.58 20.59
CA ARG A 9 -29.83 15.97 19.25
C ARG A 9 -28.83 16.68 18.34
N ILE A 10 -28.74 18.01 18.42
CA ILE A 10 -27.76 18.80 17.67
C ILE A 10 -26.35 18.44 18.12
N SER A 11 -26.10 18.40 19.42
CA SER A 11 -24.79 18.04 19.98
C SER A 11 -24.33 16.63 19.57
N MET A 12 -25.23 15.64 19.55
CA MET A 12 -24.90 14.30 19.06
C MET A 12 -24.58 14.28 17.55
N LEU A 13 -25.28 15.07 16.75
CA LEU A 13 -25.01 15.16 15.31
C LEU A 13 -23.66 15.83 15.05
N GLU A 14 -23.36 16.93 15.74
CA GLU A 14 -22.06 17.61 15.66
C GLU A 14 -20.92 16.66 16.02
N THR A 15 -21.07 15.88 17.11
CA THR A 15 -20.08 14.86 17.50
C THR A 15 -19.86 13.83 16.40
N ARG A 16 -20.94 13.31 15.80
CA ARG A 16 -20.85 12.33 14.71
C ARG A 16 -20.22 12.91 13.45
N VAL A 17 -20.47 14.18 13.14
CA VAL A 17 -19.85 14.86 11.99
C VAL A 17 -18.35 14.98 12.21
N VAL A 18 -17.91 15.42 13.40
CA VAL A 18 -16.49 15.50 13.74
C VAL A 18 -15.81 14.13 13.64
N ASP A 19 -16.47 13.07 14.12
CA ASP A 19 -15.94 11.70 13.98
C ASP A 19 -15.82 11.32 12.50
N ILE A 20 -16.85 11.53 11.67
CA ILE A 20 -16.81 11.22 10.24
C ILE A 20 -15.68 11.99 9.55
N GLU A 21 -15.53 13.28 9.82
CA GLU A 21 -14.47 14.13 9.25
C GLU A 21 -13.08 13.61 9.65
N LYS A 22 -12.91 13.18 10.90
CA LYS A 22 -11.66 12.57 11.37
C LYS A 22 -11.36 11.24 10.66
N HIS A 23 -12.37 10.40 10.44
CA HIS A 23 -12.20 9.15 9.70
C HIS A 23 -11.88 9.43 8.21
N ALA A 24 -12.53 10.43 7.60
CA ALA A 24 -12.23 10.84 6.23
C ALA A 24 -10.80 11.36 6.08
N ALA A 25 -10.32 12.18 7.02
CA ALA A 25 -8.93 12.65 7.05
C ALA A 25 -7.93 11.48 7.20
N THR A 26 -8.28 10.49 8.02
CA THR A 26 -7.46 9.28 8.20
C THR A 26 -7.44 8.43 6.93
N HIS A 27 -8.58 8.27 6.25
CA HIS A 27 -8.68 7.54 4.99
C HIS A 27 -7.85 8.19 3.89
N LEU A 28 -7.95 9.51 3.72
CA LEU A 28 -7.15 10.27 2.75
C LEU A 28 -5.64 10.14 3.02
N ARG A 29 -5.24 10.14 4.29
CA ARG A 29 -3.84 9.91 4.67
C ARG A 29 -3.40 8.49 4.33
N LEU A 30 -4.20 7.50 4.68
CA LEU A 30 -3.90 6.10 4.38
C LEU A 30 -3.77 5.87 2.87
N GLU A 31 -4.70 6.39 2.09
CA GLU A 31 -4.68 6.32 0.63
C GLU A 31 -3.41 6.96 0.06
N ARG A 32 -3.02 8.14 0.58
CA ARG A 32 -1.79 8.81 0.17
C ARG A 32 -0.54 7.99 0.54
N ASP A 33 -0.49 7.41 1.72
CA ASP A 33 0.65 6.62 2.17
C ASP A 33 0.74 5.30 1.40
N LEU A 34 -0.38 4.62 1.14
CA LEU A 34 -0.46 3.46 0.25
C LEU A 34 0.03 3.81 -1.16
N ARG A 35 -0.44 4.93 -1.71
CA ARG A 35 0.00 5.37 -3.06
C ARG A 35 1.49 5.63 -3.12
N LYS A 36 2.10 6.21 -2.07
CA LYS A 36 3.56 6.37 -2.00
C LYS A 36 4.27 5.02 -2.02
N VAL A 37 3.80 4.05 -1.24
CA VAL A 37 4.38 2.71 -1.18
C VAL A 37 4.26 2.02 -2.53
N SER A 38 3.10 2.07 -3.19
CA SER A 38 2.92 1.50 -4.54
C SER A 38 3.89 2.09 -5.55
N VAL A 39 3.99 3.42 -5.61
CA VAL A 39 4.93 4.10 -6.53
C VAL A 39 6.39 3.77 -6.20
N PHE A 40 6.73 3.62 -4.93
CA PHE A 40 8.07 3.21 -4.53
C PHE A 40 8.37 1.76 -4.96
N ALA A 41 7.43 0.85 -4.75
CA ALA A 41 7.57 -0.56 -5.13
C ALA A 41 7.75 -0.72 -6.65
N GLU A 42 6.93 -0.04 -7.47
CA GLU A 42 7.07 0.00 -8.93
C GLU A 42 8.48 0.43 -9.35
N ARG A 43 8.99 1.53 -8.76
CA ARG A 43 10.34 2.03 -9.07
C ARG A 43 11.45 1.05 -8.68
N VAL A 44 11.28 0.34 -7.56
CA VAL A 44 12.25 -0.66 -7.12
C VAL A 44 12.26 -1.85 -8.06
N ALA A 45 11.10 -2.31 -8.51
CA ALA A 45 10.99 -3.40 -9.49
C ALA A 45 11.69 -3.04 -10.81
N ASP A 46 11.36 -1.87 -11.37
CA ASP A 46 12.01 -1.36 -12.58
C ASP A 46 13.54 -1.27 -12.45
N GLN A 47 14.00 -0.75 -11.30
CA GLN A 47 15.42 -0.62 -11.03
C GLN A 47 16.10 -1.99 -10.94
N GLN A 48 15.50 -2.96 -10.25
CA GLN A 48 16.07 -4.31 -10.14
C GLN A 48 16.13 -5.01 -11.49
N ASN A 49 15.08 -4.90 -12.31
CA ASN A 49 15.07 -5.46 -13.66
C ASN A 49 16.18 -4.85 -14.52
N THR A 50 16.34 -3.52 -14.45
CA THR A 50 17.41 -2.80 -15.17
C THR A 50 18.80 -3.23 -14.72
N ILE A 51 19.02 -3.38 -13.41
CA ILE A 51 20.30 -3.86 -12.87
C ILE A 51 20.57 -5.29 -13.32
N GLY A 52 19.58 -6.18 -13.24
CA GLY A 52 19.70 -7.57 -13.70
C GLY A 52 20.12 -7.65 -15.16
N GLN A 53 19.45 -6.90 -16.04
CA GLN A 53 19.81 -6.81 -17.46
C GLN A 53 21.23 -6.25 -17.67
N GLY A 54 21.60 -5.22 -16.91
CA GLY A 54 22.95 -4.65 -16.96
C GLY A 54 24.04 -5.66 -16.57
N VAL A 55 23.80 -6.46 -15.52
CA VAL A 55 24.72 -7.51 -15.08
C VAL A 55 24.82 -8.63 -16.12
N ALA A 56 23.70 -9.10 -16.66
CA ALA A 56 23.67 -10.11 -17.72
C ALA A 56 24.49 -9.65 -18.95
N LEU A 57 24.35 -8.40 -19.36
CA LEU A 57 25.13 -7.81 -20.46
C LEU A 57 26.63 -7.73 -20.14
N MET A 58 27.00 -7.40 -18.89
CA MET A 58 28.41 -7.41 -18.48
C MET A 58 29.01 -8.81 -18.55
N MET A 59 28.26 -9.83 -18.12
CA MET A 59 28.70 -11.23 -18.20
C MET A 59 28.96 -11.66 -19.64
N GLU A 60 28.02 -11.35 -20.54
CA GLU A 60 28.16 -11.62 -21.97
C GLU A 60 29.45 -11.00 -22.54
N ARG A 61 29.71 -9.73 -22.21
CA ARG A 61 30.92 -9.03 -22.65
C ARG A 61 32.22 -9.61 -22.08
N MET A 62 32.16 -10.28 -20.95
CA MET A 62 33.30 -10.99 -20.33
C MET A 62 33.44 -12.43 -20.84
N GLY A 63 32.57 -12.91 -21.73
CA GLY A 63 32.55 -14.30 -22.19
C GLY A 63 32.01 -15.28 -21.15
N ILE A 64 31.30 -14.79 -20.13
CA ILE A 64 30.64 -15.60 -19.12
C ILE A 64 29.19 -15.81 -19.57
N PRO A 65 28.63 -17.04 -19.51
CA PRO A 65 27.20 -17.26 -19.76
C PRO A 65 26.34 -16.35 -18.87
N PRO A 66 25.44 -15.52 -19.44
CA PRO A 66 24.61 -14.61 -18.65
C PRO A 66 23.69 -15.35 -17.68
N ILE A 67 23.36 -14.71 -16.57
CA ILE A 67 22.29 -15.18 -15.67
C ILE A 67 20.92 -14.99 -16.33
N ASP A 68 19.99 -15.87 -15.98
CA ASP A 68 18.57 -15.66 -16.27
C ASP A 68 18.06 -14.51 -15.40
N VAL A 69 17.60 -13.43 -16.04
CA VAL A 69 16.98 -12.28 -15.38
C VAL A 69 15.48 -12.45 -15.53
N TYR A 70 14.81 -12.75 -14.43
CA TYR A 70 13.35 -12.77 -14.36
C TYR A 70 12.86 -11.36 -14.07
N GLU A 71 11.84 -10.93 -14.81
CA GLU A 71 11.18 -9.65 -14.56
C GLU A 71 10.45 -9.74 -13.22
N LEU A 72 10.79 -8.83 -12.30
CA LEU A 72 10.07 -8.72 -11.04
C LEU A 72 8.71 -8.08 -11.32
N GLU A 73 7.66 -8.87 -11.17
CA GLU A 73 6.28 -8.42 -11.33
C GLU A 73 5.71 -7.89 -9.99
N MET A 74 4.74 -7.00 -10.09
CA MET A 74 3.98 -6.57 -8.91
C MET A 74 3.12 -7.73 -8.39
N PRO A 75 2.97 -7.86 -7.06
CA PRO A 75 2.11 -8.89 -6.48
C PRO A 75 0.67 -8.77 -6.98
N THR A 76 0.04 -9.90 -7.25
CA THR A 76 -1.38 -9.99 -7.57
C THR A 76 -2.25 -9.82 -6.32
N ASP A 77 -3.50 -9.42 -6.51
CA ASP A 77 -4.46 -9.30 -5.41
C ASP A 77 -4.59 -10.62 -4.61
N ALA A 78 -4.54 -11.76 -5.30
CA ALA A 78 -4.59 -13.08 -4.66
C ALA A 78 -3.38 -13.38 -3.77
N GLU A 79 -2.17 -12.95 -4.17
CA GLU A 79 -0.97 -13.09 -3.36
C GLU A 79 -1.02 -12.17 -2.14
N ILE A 80 -1.53 -10.96 -2.29
CA ILE A 80 -1.73 -10.01 -1.19
C ILE A 80 -2.74 -10.58 -0.19
N ASP A 81 -3.89 -11.04 -0.65
CA ASP A 81 -4.94 -11.63 0.20
C ASP A 81 -4.40 -12.85 0.96
N ALA A 82 -3.64 -13.72 0.31
CA ALA A 82 -3.01 -14.87 0.95
C ALA A 82 -2.02 -14.46 2.06
N LEU A 83 -1.24 -13.40 1.85
CA LEU A 83 -0.29 -12.88 2.85
C LEU A 83 -1.02 -12.25 4.03
N LEU A 84 -2.08 -11.46 3.78
CA LEU A 84 -2.90 -10.88 4.83
C LEU A 84 -3.57 -11.95 5.68
N GLU A 85 -4.10 -13.01 5.05
CA GLU A 85 -4.67 -14.15 5.77
C GLU A 85 -3.62 -14.92 6.59
N ALA A 86 -2.40 -15.06 6.08
CA ALA A 86 -1.31 -15.72 6.79
C ALA A 86 -0.89 -14.95 8.05
N ASP A 87 -0.76 -13.63 7.94
CA ASP A 87 -0.42 -12.75 9.07
C ASP A 87 -1.53 -12.75 10.14
N CYS A 88 -2.80 -12.76 9.73
CA CYS A 88 -3.92 -12.87 10.66
C CYS A 88 -3.95 -14.20 11.43
N ARG A 89 -3.40 -15.29 10.87
CA ARG A 89 -3.33 -16.61 11.54
C ARG A 89 -2.08 -16.79 12.41
N GLY A 90 -1.05 -15.97 12.23
CA GLY A 90 0.22 -15.99 12.98
C GLY A 90 0.25 -15.14 14.26
N GLY A 91 -0.70 -14.23 14.45
CA GLY A 91 -0.83 -13.40 15.65
C GLY A 91 -1.60 -14.10 16.78
N ARG A 92 -0.93 -14.95 17.56
CA ARG A 92 -1.38 -15.43 18.87
C ARG A 92 -0.34 -15.15 19.94
#